data_AF-A0AAU9L7N9-F1
#
_entry.id   AF-A0AAU9L7N9-F1
#
_cell.length_a   1.000
_cell.length_b   1.000
_cell.length_c   1.000
_cell.angle_alpha   90.00
_cell.angle_beta   90.00
_cell.angle_gamma   90.00
#
_symmetry.space_group_name_H-M   'P 1'
#
loop_
_entity.id
_entity.type
_entity.pdbx_description
1 polymer ?
#
loop_
_entity_poly.entity_id
_entity_poly.type
_entity_poly.pdbx_seq_one_letter_code
_entity_poly.pdbx_strand_id
1 'polypeptide(L)'
;MDHTVTIKKAGFISCKSCRTNVTTKTDVVVWNPWAERAKVMQDFGDMEYKNMVAIEPGRVNVKQPLSAGKTYTLKQTISVTSL
;
A
#
# COMPACT_ATOMS: atom_id res chain seq x y z
N MET A 1 -11.31 -14.77 -18.63
CA MET A 1 -11.85 -13.41 -18.60
C MET A 1 -10.80 -12.56 -17.95
N ASP A 2 -10.43 -11.46 -18.58
CA ASP A 2 -9.38 -10.60 -18.06
C ASP A 2 -9.98 -9.66 -17.02
N HIS A 3 -9.26 -9.47 -15.91
CA HIS A 3 -9.66 -8.56 -14.86
C HIS A 3 -8.60 -7.48 -14.71
N THR A 4 -9.04 -6.23 -14.57
CA THR A 4 -8.19 -5.12 -14.17
C THR A 4 -8.40 -4.84 -12.69
N VAL A 5 -7.35 -4.99 -11.89
CA VAL A 5 -7.34 -4.58 -10.48
C VAL A 5 -6.74 -3.18 -10.39
N THR A 6 -7.50 -2.22 -9.86
CA THR A 6 -7.04 -0.84 -9.64
C THR A 6 -6.82 -0.60 -8.15
N ILE A 7 -5.63 -0.11 -7.82
CA ILE A 7 -5.25 0.24 -6.45
C ILE A 7 -5.07 1.76 -6.39
N LYS A 8 -5.91 2.44 -5.60
CA LYS A 8 -5.80 3.87 -5.33
C LYS A 8 -5.18 4.10 -3.96
N LYS A 9 -4.15 4.93 -3.91
CA LYS A 9 -3.48 5.36 -2.68
C LYS A 9 -3.80 6.80 -2.33
N ALA A 10 -3.99 7.08 -1.05
CA ALA A 10 -4.12 8.44 -0.53
C ALA A 10 -3.46 8.53 0.85
N GLY A 11 -2.95 9.71 1.17
CA GLY A 11 -2.44 10.04 2.49
C GLY A 11 -2.82 11.46 2.85
N PHE A 12 -3.23 11.70 4.10
CA PHE A 12 -3.55 13.03 4.58
C PHE A 12 -3.38 13.16 6.09
N ILE A 13 -3.01 14.35 6.54
CA ILE A 13 -2.94 14.71 7.96
C ILE A 13 -4.17 15.53 8.33
N SER A 14 -4.82 15.15 9.43
CA SER A 14 -5.98 15.85 9.99
C SER A 14 -5.70 16.25 11.44
N CYS A 15 -6.57 17.08 12.01
CA CYS A 15 -6.60 17.31 13.45
C CYS A 15 -8.01 17.60 13.92
N LYS A 16 -8.30 17.28 15.18
CA LYS A 16 -9.67 17.42 15.72
C LYS A 16 -10.17 18.87 15.73
N SER A 17 -9.27 19.85 15.83
CA SER A 17 -9.61 21.28 15.85
C SER A 17 -9.57 21.96 14.47
N CYS A 18 -8.96 21.36 13.46
CA CYS A 18 -8.85 21.91 12.11
C CYS A 18 -9.82 21.18 11.19
N ARG A 19 -10.70 21.92 10.54
CA ARG A 19 -11.74 21.36 9.65
C ARG A 19 -11.19 20.90 8.29
N THR A 20 -9.87 20.83 8.13
CA THR A 20 -9.21 20.61 6.83
C THR A 20 -8.23 19.46 6.90
N ASN A 21 -8.31 18.58 5.90
CA ASN A 21 -7.35 17.50 5.67
C ASN A 21 -6.25 18.01 4.73
N VAL A 22 -5.00 17.88 5.15
CA VAL A 22 -3.84 18.24 4.30
C VAL A 22 -3.33 16.98 3.61
N THR A 23 -3.50 16.89 2.30
CA THR A 23 -2.98 15.77 1.49
C THR A 23 -1.45 15.69 1.60
N THR A 24 -0.95 14.48 1.77
CA THR A 24 0.48 14.17 1.78
C THR A 24 0.86 13.33 0.56
N LYS A 25 2.12 13.44 0.12
CA LYS A 25 2.67 12.47 -0.83
C LYS A 25 2.70 11.07 -0.22
N THR A 26 2.50 10.07 -1.06
CA THR A 26 2.57 8.64 -0.73
C THR A 26 3.35 7.90 -1.80
N ASP A 27 3.93 6.78 -1.42
CA ASP A 27 4.73 5.90 -2.25
C ASP A 27 3.97 4.58 -2.48
N VAL A 28 4.52 3.71 -3.31
CA VAL A 28 4.03 2.34 -3.48
C VAL A 28 5.22 1.42 -3.65
N VAL A 29 5.25 0.32 -2.89
CA VAL A 29 6.13 -0.82 -3.17
C VAL A 29 5.35 -1.82 -4.01
N VAL A 30 5.96 -2.30 -5.08
CA VAL A 30 5.43 -3.42 -5.88
C VAL A 30 6.43 -4.54 -5.73
N TRP A 31 6.00 -5.65 -5.14
CA TRP A 31 6.91 -6.71 -4.73
C TRP A 31 6.36 -8.10 -5.00
N ASN A 32 7.29 -9.00 -5.33
CA ASN A 32 7.06 -10.43 -5.36
C ASN A 32 8.39 -11.15 -5.05
N PRO A 33 8.39 -12.24 -4.25
CA PRO A 33 9.61 -12.94 -3.89
C PRO A 33 10.33 -13.65 -5.05
N TRP A 34 9.63 -13.99 -6.13
CA TRP A 34 10.10 -14.93 -7.16
C TRP A 34 10.55 -16.29 -6.56
N ALA A 35 10.99 -17.20 -7.42
CA ALA A 35 11.21 -18.61 -7.10
C ALA A 35 12.27 -18.83 -6.01
N GLU A 36 13.40 -18.11 -6.04
CA GLU A 36 14.50 -18.35 -5.11
C GLU A 36 14.14 -17.95 -3.68
N ARG A 37 13.49 -16.79 -3.52
CA ARG A 37 13.10 -16.30 -2.19
C ARG A 37 11.88 -17.04 -1.63
N ALA A 38 10.94 -17.47 -2.49
CA ALA A 38 9.79 -18.26 -2.05
C ALA A 38 10.23 -19.57 -1.36
N LYS A 39 11.20 -20.29 -1.93
CA LYS A 39 11.71 -21.57 -1.40
C LYS A 39 12.31 -21.50 0.01
N VAL A 40 12.71 -20.32 0.47
CA VAL A 40 13.35 -20.14 1.78
C VAL A 40 12.42 -19.49 2.80
N MET A 41 11.20 -19.11 2.41
CA MET A 41 10.18 -18.56 3.30
C MET A 41 9.39 -19.72 3.92
N GLN A 42 9.61 -19.99 5.21
CA GLN A 42 9.03 -21.15 5.90
C GLN A 42 7.49 -21.14 5.95
N ASP A 43 6.89 -19.96 5.82
CA ASP A 43 5.45 -19.70 5.88
C ASP A 43 4.82 -19.45 4.49
N PHE A 44 5.55 -19.70 3.40
CA PHE A 44 5.10 -19.39 2.04
C PHE A 44 5.49 -20.51 1.06
N GLY A 45 4.53 -21.06 0.31
CA GLY A 45 4.80 -22.17 -0.59
C GLY A 45 5.73 -21.82 -1.77
N ASP A 46 6.58 -22.77 -2.18
CA ASP A 46 7.58 -22.64 -3.26
C ASP A 46 7.05 -22.01 -4.56
N MET A 47 5.76 -22.22 -4.87
CA MET A 47 5.12 -21.81 -6.11
C MET A 47 4.03 -20.73 -5.93
N GLU A 48 3.72 -20.32 -4.70
CA GLU A 48 2.66 -19.34 -4.41
C GLU A 48 2.94 -17.98 -5.04
N TYR A 49 4.22 -17.66 -5.27
CA TYR A 49 4.66 -16.42 -5.89
C TYR A 49 4.06 -16.20 -7.29
N LYS A 50 3.65 -17.26 -7.99
CA LYS A 50 3.03 -17.15 -9.33
C LYS A 50 1.62 -16.56 -9.31
N ASN A 51 0.94 -16.63 -8.17
CA ASN A 51 -0.47 -16.29 -8.03
C ASN A 51 -0.69 -15.04 -7.18
N MET A 52 0.38 -14.28 -6.88
CA MET A 52 0.30 -13.10 -6.03
C MET A 52 1.20 -11.97 -6.52
N VAL A 53 0.88 -10.76 -6.12
CA VAL A 53 1.78 -9.61 -6.15
C VAL A 53 1.43 -8.73 -4.97
N ALA A 54 2.42 -8.27 -4.22
CA ALA A 54 2.21 -7.30 -3.17
C ALA A 54 2.23 -5.89 -3.79
N ILE A 55 1.14 -5.15 -3.58
CA ILE A 55 1.02 -3.75 -3.95
C ILE A 55 0.77 -2.99 -2.65
N GLU A 56 1.78 -2.27 -2.19
CA GLU A 56 1.86 -1.74 -0.84
C GLU A 56 1.96 -0.20 -0.86
N PRO A 57 0.83 0.51 -1.00
CA PRO A 57 0.72 1.92 -0.70
C PRO A 57 1.27 2.27 0.68
N GLY A 58 2.17 3.23 0.74
CA GLY A 58 2.80 3.62 2.00
C GLY A 58 3.41 5.01 1.97
N ARG A 59 4.18 5.32 3.01
CA ARG A 59 5.05 6.49 3.08
C ARG A 59 6.41 6.04 3.58
N VAL A 60 7.28 5.68 2.64
CA VAL A 60 8.51 4.92 2.94
C VAL A 60 9.76 5.56 2.35
N ASN A 61 9.66 6.47 1.39
CA ASN A 61 10.84 7.16 0.86
C ASN A 61 11.44 8.17 1.85
N VAL A 62 10.63 8.66 2.80
CA VAL A 62 11.04 9.59 3.85
C VAL A 62 10.23 9.34 5.12
N LYS A 63 10.77 9.78 6.26
CA LYS A 63 10.01 9.89 7.51
C LYS A 63 8.98 11.02 7.37
N GLN A 64 7.72 10.75 7.68
CA GLN A 64 6.65 11.75 7.66
C GLN A 64 6.56 12.46 9.01
N PRO A 65 6.87 13.77 9.10
CA PRO A 65 6.67 14.51 10.34
C PRO A 65 5.19 14.57 10.71
N LEU A 66 4.89 14.41 12.00
CA LEU A 66 3.55 14.52 12.56
C LEU A 66 3.62 15.32 13.86
N SER A 67 3.04 16.52 13.86
CA SER A 67 2.98 17.37 15.04
C SER A 67 2.01 16.81 16.09
N ALA A 68 2.21 17.19 17.36
CA ALA A 68 1.32 16.80 18.45
C ALA A 68 -0.14 17.18 18.16
N GLY A 69 -1.07 16.29 18.54
CA GLY A 69 -2.50 16.49 18.34
C GLY A 69 -2.99 16.31 16.89
N LYS A 70 -2.11 15.92 15.96
CA LYS A 70 -2.47 15.57 14.57
C LYS A 70 -2.64 14.05 14.41
N THR A 71 -3.37 13.65 13.38
CA THR A 71 -3.50 12.25 12.96
C THR A 71 -3.06 12.13 11.52
N TYR A 72 -2.22 11.14 11.23
CA TYR A 72 -1.87 10.80 9.86
C TYR A 72 -2.67 9.58 9.40
N THR A 73 -3.36 9.71 8.28
CA THR A 73 -4.16 8.64 7.69
C THR A 73 -3.59 8.25 6.33
N LEU A 74 -3.30 6.95 6.17
CA LEU A 74 -3.04 6.32 4.89
C LEU A 74 -4.28 5.52 4.48
N LYS A 75 -4.66 5.59 3.20
CA LYS A 75 -5.83 4.89 2.66
C LYS A 75 -5.47 4.17 1.38
N GLN A 76 -5.88 2.91 1.32
CA GLN A 76 -5.87 2.08 0.12
C GLN A 76 -7.31 1.76 -0.29
N THR A 77 -7.59 1.84 -1.58
CA THR A 77 -8.86 1.37 -2.15
C THR A 77 -8.54 0.42 -3.29
N ILE A 78 -9.14 -0.77 -3.25
CA ILE A 78 -8.97 -1.83 -4.24
C ILE A 78 -10.30 -1.98 -4.97
N SER A 79 -10.27 -1.99 -6.30
CA SER A 79 -11.45 -2.25 -7.13
C SER A 79 -11.09 -3.18 -8.28
N VAL A 80 -12.04 -4.01 -8.70
CA VAL A 80 -11.88 -4.95 -9.82
C VAL A 80 -12.88 -4.59 -10.92
N THR A 81 -12.40 -4.55 -12.16
CA THR A 81 -13.22 -4.42 -13.35
C THR A 81 -13.00 -5.64 -14.22
N SER A 82 -14.05 -6.37 -14.55
CA SER A 82 -14.00 -7.43 -15.57
C SER A 82 -14.11 -6.80 -16.95
N LEU A 83 -13.26 -7.24 -17.88
CA LEU A 83 -13.31 -6.86 -19.29
C LEU A 83 -14.26 -7.77 -20.06
#